data_AF-A0A2V9PD62-F1
#
_entry.id   AF-A0A2V9PD62-F1
#
_cell.length_a   1.000
_cell.length_b   1.000
_cell.length_c   1.000
_cell.angle_alpha   90.00
_cell.angle_beta   90.00
_cell.angle_gamma   90.00
#
_symmetry.space_group_name_H-M   'P 1'
#
loop_
_entity.id
_entity.type
_entity.pdbx_description
1 polymer ?
#
loop_
_entity_poly.entity_id
_entity_poly.type
_entity_poly.pdbx_seq_one_letter_code
_entity_poly.pdbx_strand_id
1 'polypeptide(L)'
;MSSPTIGKTESRDLRGWIDEVEKLGELKRINGADWDVEIGAITELGHHRGEQSKAILFDQIKGYPKGYRVLSNTLNTVKRIATTLHMDTNYTRLEFVKDIKRHITEVNYIKPEVVKDGPVMENVFAGKEIDMWKFPTPKWHELDGGRYIGTGSIDITVEPDEGWVNLGTYRVMIQNEDTLGFYISPGKQGRIMREKYFARGQSCKVAVSFGQDPLL
;
A
#
# COMPACT_ATOMS: atom_id res chain seq x y z
N MET A 1 29.72 20.29 7.81
CA MET A 1 28.87 19.10 7.86
C MET A 1 27.44 19.60 7.98
N SER A 2 26.62 19.40 6.95
CA SER A 2 25.20 19.76 6.97
C SER A 2 24.49 18.93 8.05
N SER A 3 23.64 19.57 8.85
CA SER A 3 22.84 18.90 9.87
C SER A 3 22.01 17.77 9.26
N PRO A 4 21.89 16.61 9.94
CA PRO A 4 21.08 15.50 9.45
C PRO A 4 19.65 15.97 9.24
N THR A 5 19.15 15.83 8.00
CA THR A 5 17.75 16.13 7.68
C THR A 5 16.97 14.86 7.99
N ILE A 6 16.57 14.74 9.26
CA ILE A 6 15.67 13.66 9.69
C ILE A 6 14.36 13.86 8.93
N GLY A 7 13.94 12.86 8.15
CA GLY A 7 12.60 12.81 7.60
C GLY A 7 11.59 12.65 8.73
N LYS A 8 11.18 13.76 9.36
CA LYS A 8 10.08 13.76 10.33
C LYS A 8 8.79 13.93 9.55
N THR A 9 8.12 12.83 9.24
CA THR A 9 6.71 12.90 8.81
C THR A 9 5.89 13.38 10.00
N GLU A 10 5.36 14.61 9.93
CA GLU A 10 4.52 15.17 11.00
C GLU A 10 3.23 14.37 11.20
N SER A 11 2.78 13.63 10.19
CA SER A 11 1.67 12.68 10.24
C SER A 11 2.15 11.28 9.86
N ARG A 12 1.78 10.26 10.66
CA ARG A 12 2.05 8.83 10.41
C ARG A 12 0.91 8.20 9.61
N ASP A 13 0.73 8.71 8.40
CA ASP A 13 -0.22 8.17 7.43
C ASP A 13 0.27 8.43 5.99
N LEU A 14 -0.42 7.83 5.01
CA LEU A 14 -0.03 7.99 3.61
C LEU A 14 -0.06 9.44 3.14
N ARG A 15 -0.97 10.26 3.66
CA ARG A 15 -1.11 11.67 3.26
C ARG A 15 0.10 12.48 3.71
N GLY A 16 0.48 12.34 4.98
CA GLY A 16 1.71 12.93 5.51
C GLY A 16 2.96 12.45 4.80
N TRP A 17 3.01 11.15 4.46
CA TRP A 17 4.11 10.60 3.66
C TRP A 17 4.19 11.21 2.25
N ILE A 18 3.06 11.37 1.55
CA ILE A 18 3.01 12.01 0.23
C ILE A 18 3.55 13.44 0.31
N ASP A 19 3.13 14.21 1.31
CA ASP A 19 3.56 15.59 1.51
C ASP A 19 5.07 15.67 1.77
N GLU A 20 5.62 14.75 2.57
CA GLU A 20 7.06 14.71 2.85
C GLU A 20 7.87 14.34 1.61
N VAL A 21 7.45 13.31 0.87
CA VAL A 21 8.09 12.90 -0.39
C VAL A 21 8.02 14.00 -1.44
N GLU A 22 6.95 14.81 -1.45
CA GLU A 22 6.85 15.99 -2.31
C GLU A 22 7.88 17.07 -1.92
N LYS A 23 8.01 17.40 -0.63
CA LYS A 23 9.02 18.36 -0.14
C LYS A 23 10.45 17.94 -0.47
N LEU A 24 10.73 16.63 -0.45
CA LEU A 24 12.03 16.06 -0.80
C LEU A 24 12.31 16.03 -2.32
N GLY A 25 11.34 16.45 -3.15
CA GLY A 25 11.43 16.42 -4.62
C GLY A 25 11.30 15.02 -5.22
N GLU A 26 10.87 14.04 -4.42
CA GLU A 26 10.79 12.61 -4.74
C GLU A 26 9.42 12.19 -5.30
N LEU A 27 8.45 13.12 -5.36
CA LEU A 27 7.13 12.90 -5.95
C LEU A 27 7.04 13.45 -7.38
N LYS A 28 6.35 12.73 -8.26
CA LYS A 28 5.90 13.20 -9.57
C LYS A 28 4.38 13.10 -9.64
N ARG A 29 3.72 14.20 -10.00
CA ARG A 29 2.27 14.21 -10.28
C ARG A 29 2.03 14.04 -11.78
N ILE A 30 1.05 13.22 -12.13
CA ILE A 30 0.59 13.01 -13.52
C ILE A 30 -0.94 13.09 -13.53
N ASN A 31 -1.50 13.90 -14.42
CA ASN A 31 -2.94 14.06 -14.57
C ASN A 31 -3.39 13.46 -15.91
N GLY A 32 -4.60 12.89 -15.95
CA GLY A 32 -5.22 12.47 -17.21
C GLY A 32 -4.72 11.13 -17.77
N ALA A 33 -3.99 10.35 -16.99
CA ALA A 33 -3.59 9.00 -17.39
C ALA A 33 -4.80 8.04 -17.43
N ASP A 34 -4.74 7.03 -18.29
CA ASP A 34 -5.71 5.95 -18.37
C ASP A 34 -5.44 4.85 -17.35
N TRP A 35 -6.50 4.29 -16.77
CA TRP A 35 -6.40 3.14 -15.89
C TRP A 35 -6.10 1.86 -16.68
N ASP A 36 -6.45 1.82 -17.98
CA ASP A 36 -6.22 0.67 -18.84
C ASP A 36 -4.78 0.69 -19.37
N VAL A 37 -3.89 -0.02 -18.66
CA VAL A 37 -2.47 -0.24 -19.00
C VAL A 37 -1.57 1.01 -18.95
N GLU A 38 -2.06 2.22 -19.26
CA GLU A 38 -1.24 3.45 -19.29
C GLU A 38 -0.59 3.75 -17.93
N ILE A 39 -1.35 3.74 -16.83
CA ILE A 39 -0.80 3.89 -15.47
C ILE A 39 0.25 2.81 -15.16
N GLY A 40 0.00 1.56 -15.58
CA GLY A 40 0.92 0.44 -15.39
C GLY A 40 2.24 0.63 -16.13
N ALA A 41 2.17 0.98 -17.42
CA ALA A 41 3.34 1.24 -18.25
C ALA A 41 4.18 2.43 -17.72
N ILE A 42 3.54 3.52 -17.31
CA ILE A 42 4.23 4.67 -16.70
C ILE A 42 4.90 4.25 -15.38
N THR A 43 4.22 3.44 -14.57
CA THR A 43 4.76 2.92 -13.32
C THR A 43 6.02 2.10 -13.56
N GLU A 44 5.98 1.18 -14.53
CA GLU A 44 7.12 0.33 -14.90
C GLU A 44 8.30 1.14 -15.44
N LEU A 45 8.05 2.08 -16.36
CA LEU A 45 9.08 3.00 -16.87
C LEU A 45 9.68 3.87 -15.76
N GLY A 46 8.86 4.27 -14.78
CA GLY A 46 9.30 5.01 -13.61
C GLY A 46 10.15 4.17 -12.66
N HIS A 47 9.87 2.88 -12.54
CA HIS A 47 10.62 1.94 -11.71
C HIS A 47 12.04 1.73 -12.25
N HIS A 48 12.18 1.52 -13.56
CA HIS A 48 13.47 1.27 -14.22
C HIS A 48 14.45 2.44 -14.25
N ARG A 49 14.10 3.58 -13.65
CA ARG A 49 15.00 4.73 -13.48
C ARG A 49 15.97 4.60 -12.29
N GLY A 50 15.93 3.49 -11.55
CA GLY A 50 16.82 3.26 -10.41
C GLY A 50 16.68 4.35 -9.34
N GLU A 51 17.79 4.93 -8.87
CA GLU A 51 17.75 6.01 -7.86
C GLU A 51 17.13 7.32 -8.39
N GLN A 52 16.94 7.47 -9.71
CA GLN A 52 16.20 8.60 -10.29
C GLN A 52 14.68 8.33 -10.35
N SER A 53 14.24 7.14 -9.93
CA SER A 53 12.81 6.82 -9.82
C SER A 53 12.12 7.78 -8.86
N LYS A 54 10.89 8.18 -9.16
CA LYS A 54 10.04 8.98 -8.28
C LYS A 54 8.81 8.18 -7.88
N ALA A 55 8.24 8.48 -6.72
CA ALA A 55 6.87 8.09 -6.43
C ALA A 55 5.95 8.84 -7.40
N ILE A 56 4.92 8.18 -7.93
CA ILE A 56 4.05 8.76 -8.96
C ILE A 56 2.63 8.82 -8.41
N LEU A 57 2.10 10.03 -8.29
CA LEU A 57 0.73 10.28 -7.89
C LEU A 57 -0.09 10.68 -9.11
N PHE A 58 -0.97 9.77 -9.52
CA PHE A 58 -1.93 9.97 -10.60
C PHE A 58 -3.22 10.57 -10.06
N ASP A 59 -3.76 11.57 -10.75
CA ASP A 59 -5.07 12.17 -10.49
C ASP A 59 -5.78 12.45 -11.82
N GLN A 60 -7.06 12.83 -11.77
CA GLN A 60 -7.88 13.12 -12.95
C GLN A 60 -7.82 11.96 -13.96
N ILE A 61 -7.93 10.73 -13.45
CA ILE A 61 -7.81 9.50 -14.25
C ILE A 61 -9.00 9.44 -15.22
N LYS A 62 -8.74 9.07 -16.48
CA LYS A 62 -9.77 9.04 -17.53
C LYS A 62 -10.96 8.18 -17.08
N GLY A 63 -12.17 8.74 -17.17
CA GLY A 63 -13.40 8.08 -16.75
C GLY A 63 -13.72 8.14 -15.25
N TYR A 64 -12.88 8.80 -14.43
CA TYR A 64 -13.08 8.93 -12.99
C TYR A 64 -13.16 10.39 -12.52
N PRO A 65 -13.88 10.68 -11.42
CA PRO A 65 -13.91 12.01 -10.84
C PRO A 65 -12.53 12.43 -10.32
N LYS A 66 -12.25 13.75 -10.35
CA LYS A 66 -11.06 14.32 -9.71
C LYS A 66 -11.02 13.95 -8.22
N GLY A 67 -9.84 13.63 -7.70
CA GLY A 67 -9.62 13.24 -6.30
C GLY A 67 -9.57 11.72 -6.09
N TYR A 68 -10.04 10.93 -7.06
CA TYR A 68 -9.83 9.48 -7.11
C TYR A 68 -8.43 9.22 -7.69
N ARG A 69 -7.47 8.97 -6.80
CA ARG A 69 -6.04 8.98 -7.12
C ARG A 69 -5.44 7.59 -7.01
N VAL A 70 -4.36 7.37 -7.76
CA VAL A 70 -3.51 6.17 -7.67
C VAL A 70 -2.10 6.61 -7.34
N LEU A 71 -1.47 5.96 -6.37
CA LEU A 71 -0.06 6.17 -6.03
C LEU A 71 0.73 4.92 -6.39
N SER A 72 1.89 5.09 -7.03
CA SER A 72 2.80 4.00 -7.35
C SER A 72 4.26 4.34 -7.07
N ASN A 73 5.15 3.34 -7.14
CA ASN A 73 6.59 3.50 -6.97
C ASN A 73 7.03 4.08 -5.61
N THR A 74 6.27 3.78 -4.56
CA THR A 74 6.46 4.36 -3.21
C THR A 74 7.85 4.07 -2.64
N LEU A 75 8.37 2.86 -2.80
CA LEU A 75 9.58 2.38 -2.11
C LEU A 75 10.79 2.09 -3.04
N ASN A 76 10.86 2.68 -4.24
CA ASN A 76 11.87 2.30 -5.24
C ASN A 76 13.29 2.90 -5.05
N THR A 77 13.50 3.81 -4.09
CA THR A 77 14.80 4.48 -3.87
C THR A 77 15.22 4.40 -2.41
N VAL A 78 16.53 4.35 -2.13
CA VAL A 78 17.05 4.33 -0.74
C VAL A 78 16.50 5.50 0.05
N LYS A 79 16.48 6.69 -0.56
CA LYS A 79 15.97 7.90 0.07
C LYS A 79 14.49 7.78 0.46
N ARG A 80 13.62 7.21 -0.38
CA ARG A 80 12.20 7.03 -0.04
C ARG A 80 11.98 5.91 0.98
N ILE A 81 12.74 4.81 0.91
CA ILE A 81 12.64 3.77 1.94
C ILE A 81 13.10 4.36 3.29
N ALA A 82 14.20 5.11 3.33
CA ALA A 82 14.67 5.76 4.55
C ALA A 82 13.67 6.79 5.11
N THR A 83 13.04 7.57 4.23
CA THR A 83 11.93 8.48 4.62
C THR A 83 10.78 7.70 5.27
N THR A 84 10.40 6.57 4.68
CA THR A 84 9.34 5.69 5.19
C THR A 84 9.68 5.08 6.55
N LEU A 85 10.93 4.71 6.75
CA LEU A 85 11.44 4.17 8.01
C LEU A 85 11.74 5.25 9.06
N HIS A 86 11.48 6.53 8.76
CA HIS A 86 11.83 7.68 9.59
C HIS A 86 13.33 7.76 9.95
N MET A 87 14.19 7.36 9.02
CA MET A 87 15.65 7.37 9.15
C MET A 87 16.25 8.61 8.47
N ASP A 88 17.58 8.77 8.56
CA ASP A 88 18.29 9.80 7.78
C ASP A 88 18.08 9.55 6.28
N THR A 89 17.97 10.59 5.47
CA THR A 89 17.79 10.43 4.01
C THR A 89 19.10 10.41 3.24
N ASN A 90 20.22 10.73 3.89
CA ASN A 90 21.54 10.82 3.29
C ASN A 90 22.37 9.56 3.58
N TYR A 91 21.96 8.44 2.99
CA TYR A 91 22.70 7.19 3.02
C TYR A 91 23.32 6.86 1.67
N THR A 92 24.52 6.30 1.68
CA THR A 92 24.91 5.36 0.63
C THR A 92 24.12 4.04 0.79
N ARG A 93 23.96 3.27 -0.29
CA ARG A 93 23.28 1.96 -0.25
C ARG A 93 23.84 1.02 0.84
N LEU A 94 25.16 1.00 1.03
CA LEU A 94 25.80 0.12 2.01
C LEU A 94 25.52 0.55 3.45
N GLU A 95 25.56 1.85 3.73
CA GLU A 95 25.24 2.40 5.06
C GLU A 95 23.78 2.10 5.41
N PHE A 96 22.88 2.30 4.45
CA PHE A 96 21.46 2.02 4.62
C PHE A 96 21.19 0.57 5.00
N VAL A 97 21.80 -0.40 4.29
CA VAL A 97 21.64 -1.84 4.57
C VAL A 97 22.14 -2.19 5.97
N LYS A 98 23.28 -1.62 6.40
CA LYS A 98 23.82 -1.84 7.74
C LYS A 98 22.89 -1.29 8.83
N ASP A 99 22.33 -0.10 8.58
CA ASP A 99 21.47 0.59 9.55
C ASP A 99 20.10 -0.09 9.68
N ILE A 100 19.47 -0.48 8.57
CA ILE A 100 18.23 -1.29 8.58
C ILE A 100 18.44 -2.58 9.38
N LYS A 101 19.56 -3.27 9.16
CA LYS A 101 19.83 -4.54 9.85
C LYS A 101 19.80 -4.38 11.37
N ARG A 102 20.37 -3.28 11.89
CA ARG A 102 20.36 -2.95 13.32
C ARG A 102 18.93 -2.68 13.81
N HIS A 103 18.14 -1.90 13.08
CA HIS A 103 16.77 -1.58 13.45
C HIS A 103 15.86 -2.83 13.49
N ILE A 104 16.00 -3.75 12.53
CA ILE A 104 15.20 -4.98 12.48
C ILE A 104 15.56 -5.95 13.63
N THR A 105 16.81 -5.93 14.11
CA THR A 105 17.21 -6.79 15.24
C THR A 105 16.79 -6.25 16.60
N GLU A 106 16.45 -4.97 16.71
CA GLU A 106 16.16 -4.27 17.97
C GLU A 106 14.70 -3.77 18.03
N VAL A 107 13.76 -4.55 17.48
CA VAL A 107 12.35 -4.16 17.42
C VAL A 107 11.68 -4.32 18.78
N ASN A 108 11.25 -3.19 19.34
CA ASN A 108 10.32 -3.16 20.47
C ASN A 108 8.88 -3.13 19.94
N TYR A 109 8.14 -4.21 20.17
CA TYR A 109 6.74 -4.28 19.77
C TYR A 109 5.88 -3.34 20.63
N ILE A 110 5.21 -2.41 19.97
CA ILE A 110 4.24 -1.50 20.59
C ILE A 110 2.84 -2.01 20.23
N LYS A 111 1.98 -2.17 21.23
CA LYS A 111 0.59 -2.58 20.99
C LYS A 111 -0.16 -1.46 20.26
N PRO A 112 -1.02 -1.78 19.27
CA PRO A 112 -1.86 -0.77 18.63
C PRO A 112 -2.84 -0.17 19.64
N GLU A 113 -3.15 1.10 19.46
CA GLU A 113 -4.24 1.77 20.18
C GLU A 113 -5.55 1.62 19.40
N VAL A 114 -6.63 1.25 20.09
CA VAL A 114 -7.95 1.17 19.49
C VAL A 114 -8.61 2.53 19.56
N VAL A 115 -8.83 3.14 18.40
CA VAL A 115 -9.50 4.44 18.27
C VAL A 115 -10.95 4.26 17.82
N LYS A 116 -11.81 5.25 18.13
CA LYS A 116 -13.25 5.20 17.82
C LYS A 116 -13.60 5.72 16.43
N ASP A 117 -12.74 6.55 15.86
CA ASP A 117 -12.96 7.26 14.60
C ASP A 117 -11.60 7.55 13.95
N GLY A 118 -11.62 7.93 12.69
CA GLY A 118 -10.46 8.40 11.95
C GLY A 118 -10.79 8.71 10.50
N PRO A 119 -9.89 9.36 9.77
CA PRO A 119 -10.19 9.84 8.42
C PRO A 119 -10.58 8.75 7.41
N VAL A 120 -10.25 7.49 7.68
CA VAL A 120 -10.70 6.34 6.87
C VAL A 120 -12.22 6.15 6.90
N MET A 121 -12.91 6.69 7.91
CA MET A 121 -14.36 6.60 8.08
C MET A 121 -15.13 7.79 7.49
N GLU A 122 -14.46 8.76 6.84
CA GLU A 122 -15.12 9.93 6.23
C GLU A 122 -16.11 9.56 5.12
N ASN A 123 -15.92 8.40 4.48
CA ASN A 123 -16.80 7.89 3.43
C ASN A 123 -17.09 6.41 3.69
N VAL A 124 -18.34 6.06 3.96
CA VAL A 124 -18.77 4.68 4.26
C VAL A 124 -19.84 4.26 3.25
N PHE A 125 -19.64 3.12 2.60
CA PHE A 125 -20.58 2.49 1.68
C PHE A 125 -20.86 1.08 2.18
N ALA A 126 -22.13 0.69 2.24
CA ALA A 126 -22.51 -0.63 2.74
C ALA A 126 -23.63 -1.28 1.90
N GLY A 127 -23.65 -2.62 1.89
CA GLY A 127 -24.65 -3.39 1.17
C GLY A 127 -24.68 -3.03 -0.32
N LYS A 128 -25.83 -2.53 -0.81
CA LYS A 128 -26.04 -2.21 -2.23
C LYS A 128 -25.31 -0.94 -2.70
N GLU A 129 -24.73 -0.17 -1.80
CA GLU A 129 -23.95 1.02 -2.15
C GLU A 129 -22.49 0.69 -2.52
N ILE A 130 -22.08 -0.57 -2.31
CA ILE A 130 -20.73 -1.04 -2.64
C ILE A 130 -20.61 -1.11 -4.16
N ASP A 131 -19.61 -0.42 -4.68
CA ASP A 131 -19.19 -0.50 -6.08
C ASP A 131 -17.67 -0.38 -6.18
N MET A 132 -16.99 -1.50 -6.40
CA MET A 132 -15.54 -1.55 -6.56
C MET A 132 -15.07 -0.86 -7.85
N TRP A 133 -15.92 -0.72 -8.87
CA TRP A 133 -15.59 -0.04 -10.12
C TRP A 133 -15.53 1.47 -9.96
N LYS A 134 -16.00 2.02 -8.84
CA LYS A 134 -15.88 3.43 -8.48
C LYS A 134 -14.42 3.88 -8.28
N PHE A 135 -13.52 2.95 -7.99
CA PHE A 135 -12.10 3.25 -7.84
C PHE A 135 -11.33 3.10 -9.16
N PRO A 136 -10.38 4.00 -9.45
CA PRO A 136 -9.58 3.98 -10.68
C PRO A 136 -8.47 2.91 -10.63
N THR A 137 -8.82 1.69 -10.20
CA THR A 137 -7.91 0.55 -10.12
C THR A 137 -7.28 0.26 -11.49
N PRO A 138 -5.96 0.24 -11.64
CA PRO A 138 -5.37 -0.03 -12.95
C PRO A 138 -5.57 -1.48 -13.40
N LYS A 139 -5.65 -1.69 -14.72
CA LYS A 139 -5.15 -2.92 -15.34
C LYS A 139 -3.66 -2.72 -15.54
N TRP A 140 -2.82 -3.39 -14.77
CA TRP A 140 -1.40 -3.05 -14.67
C TRP A 140 -0.61 -3.50 -15.89
N HIS A 141 -0.94 -4.68 -16.42
CA HIS A 141 -0.30 -5.23 -17.60
C HIS A 141 -1.34 -5.66 -18.64
N GLU A 142 -0.97 -5.62 -19.92
CA GLU A 142 -1.85 -5.94 -21.05
C GLU A 142 -2.51 -7.32 -20.92
N LEU A 143 -1.77 -8.31 -20.40
CA LEU A 143 -2.20 -9.70 -20.27
C LEU A 143 -2.77 -10.04 -18.88
N ASP A 144 -2.92 -9.06 -17.98
CA ASP A 144 -3.59 -9.31 -16.70
C ASP A 144 -5.05 -9.73 -16.93
N GLY A 145 -5.48 -10.77 -16.21
CA GLY A 145 -6.87 -11.27 -16.28
C GLY A 145 -7.92 -10.30 -15.71
N GLY A 146 -7.52 -9.18 -15.12
CA GLY A 146 -8.43 -8.20 -14.52
C GLY A 146 -7.69 -7.01 -13.89
N ARG A 147 -8.45 -6.16 -13.21
CA ARG A 147 -7.95 -4.94 -12.53
C ARG A 147 -7.54 -5.29 -11.09
N TYR A 148 -6.30 -5.00 -10.71
CA TYR A 148 -5.77 -5.34 -9.38
C TYR A 148 -5.72 -4.12 -8.48
N ILE A 149 -6.57 -4.11 -7.44
CA ILE A 149 -6.64 -3.05 -6.44
C ILE A 149 -5.63 -3.27 -5.31
N GLY A 150 -5.36 -4.54 -4.96
CA GLY A 150 -4.36 -4.90 -3.96
C GLY A 150 -3.04 -5.29 -4.62
N THR A 151 -2.15 -4.32 -4.80
CA THR A 151 -0.75 -4.53 -5.26
C THR A 151 0.30 -4.21 -4.19
N GLY A 152 -0.11 -3.50 -3.14
CA GLY A 152 0.64 -3.19 -1.93
C GLY A 152 -0.31 -2.94 -0.76
N SER A 153 -1.37 -3.74 -0.68
CA SER A 153 -2.39 -3.70 0.38
C SER A 153 -1.92 -4.39 1.66
N ILE A 154 -2.61 -4.10 2.76
CA ILE A 154 -2.59 -4.94 3.95
C ILE A 154 -3.87 -5.73 4.01
N ASP A 155 -3.74 -7.04 3.88
CA ASP A 155 -4.80 -8.03 3.97
C ASP A 155 -4.83 -8.61 5.38
N ILE A 156 -5.84 -8.19 6.15
CA ILE A 156 -6.00 -8.47 7.57
C ILE A 156 -6.88 -9.71 7.74
N THR A 157 -6.38 -10.69 8.47
CA THR A 157 -7.09 -11.93 8.82
C THR A 157 -7.00 -12.16 10.31
N VAL A 158 -8.06 -12.72 10.90
CA VAL A 158 -8.13 -12.99 12.35
C VAL A 158 -8.08 -14.48 12.59
N GLU A 159 -7.14 -14.92 13.42
CA GLU A 159 -7.02 -16.31 13.83
C GLU A 159 -8.28 -16.75 14.60
N PRO A 160 -8.98 -17.83 14.19
CA PRO A 160 -10.31 -18.16 14.73
C PRO A 160 -10.34 -18.74 16.15
N ASP A 161 -9.21 -19.16 16.72
CA ASP A 161 -9.10 -19.79 18.04
C ASP A 161 -8.58 -18.82 19.11
N GLU A 162 -7.51 -18.10 18.78
CA GLU A 162 -6.75 -17.22 19.69
C GLU A 162 -7.02 -15.73 19.44
N GLY A 163 -7.59 -15.38 18.28
CA GLY A 163 -8.01 -14.01 17.96
C GLY A 163 -6.87 -13.06 17.57
N TRP A 164 -5.63 -13.54 17.42
CA TRP A 164 -4.54 -12.69 16.93
C TRP A 164 -4.70 -12.38 15.44
N VAL A 165 -4.13 -11.25 15.01
CA VAL A 165 -4.28 -10.74 13.65
C VAL A 165 -3.04 -11.00 12.81
N ASN A 166 -3.25 -11.46 11.58
CA ASN A 166 -2.22 -11.50 10.55
C ASN A 166 -2.40 -10.32 9.60
N LEU A 167 -1.30 -9.64 9.28
CA LEU A 167 -1.19 -8.58 8.28
C LEU A 167 -0.38 -9.16 7.12
N GLY A 168 -1.07 -9.54 6.04
CA GLY A 168 -0.43 -10.05 4.84
C GLY A 168 -0.39 -9.02 3.72
N THR A 169 0.48 -9.22 2.75
CA THR A 169 0.42 -8.52 1.46
C THR A 169 0.17 -9.55 0.38
N TYR A 170 -1.04 -9.55 -0.16
CA TYR A 170 -1.49 -10.50 -1.16
C TYR A 170 -2.08 -9.75 -2.36
N ARG A 171 -2.29 -10.47 -3.48
CA ARG A 171 -2.86 -9.86 -4.69
C ARG A 171 -4.38 -9.88 -4.59
N VAL A 172 -5.00 -8.72 -4.81
CA VAL A 172 -6.45 -8.54 -4.79
C VAL A 172 -6.94 -8.02 -6.14
N MET A 173 -7.72 -8.84 -6.84
CA MET A 173 -8.30 -8.53 -8.14
C MET A 173 -9.78 -8.19 -7.98
N ILE A 174 -10.28 -7.17 -8.69
CA ILE A 174 -11.71 -6.90 -8.76
C ILE A 174 -12.36 -7.95 -9.68
N GLN A 175 -13.40 -8.63 -9.20
CA GLN A 175 -14.20 -9.56 -10.01
C GLN A 175 -15.47 -8.87 -10.54
N ASN A 176 -16.15 -8.12 -9.67
CA ASN A 176 -17.36 -7.35 -9.98
C ASN A 176 -17.52 -6.21 -8.95
N GLU A 177 -18.71 -5.61 -8.88
CA GLU A 177 -19.03 -4.46 -8.01
C GLU A 177 -18.83 -4.72 -6.50
N ASP A 178 -18.99 -5.94 -6.02
CA ASP A 178 -18.95 -6.28 -4.58
C ASP A 178 -18.08 -7.49 -4.23
N THR A 179 -17.42 -8.09 -5.23
CA THR A 179 -16.64 -9.31 -5.10
C THR A 179 -15.19 -9.08 -5.51
N LEU A 180 -14.27 -9.50 -4.64
CA LEU A 180 -12.83 -9.47 -4.86
C LEU A 180 -12.24 -10.87 -4.91
N GLY A 181 -11.36 -11.10 -5.89
CA GLY A 181 -10.49 -12.25 -5.96
C GLY A 181 -9.28 -12.05 -5.06
N PHE A 182 -9.13 -12.89 -4.04
CA PHE A 182 -8.09 -12.80 -3.04
C PHE A 182 -7.26 -14.08 -3.01
N TYR A 183 -6.05 -14.03 -3.57
CA TYR A 183 -5.14 -15.17 -3.60
C TYR A 183 -4.02 -15.03 -2.58
N ILE A 184 -3.91 -16.03 -1.72
CA ILE A 184 -2.86 -16.12 -0.71
C ILE A 184 -2.16 -17.46 -0.85
N SER A 185 -0.86 -17.39 -1.12
CA SER A 185 -0.02 -18.55 -1.45
C SER A 185 0.00 -19.60 -0.34
N PRO A 186 0.21 -20.89 -0.69
CA PRO A 186 0.42 -21.95 0.30
C PRO A 186 1.52 -21.59 1.32
N GLY A 187 1.30 -21.95 2.58
CA GLY A 187 2.25 -21.71 3.68
C GLY A 187 2.22 -20.31 4.31
N LYS A 188 1.42 -19.37 3.79
CA LYS A 188 1.23 -18.06 4.43
C LYS A 188 0.17 -18.12 5.54
N GLN A 189 0.34 -17.32 6.59
CA GLN A 189 -0.56 -17.28 7.76
C GLN A 189 -2.03 -17.09 7.34
N GLY A 190 -2.32 -16.17 6.42
CA GLY A 190 -3.69 -15.98 5.92
C GLY A 190 -4.32 -17.23 5.31
N ARG A 191 -3.53 -18.07 4.59
CA ARG A 191 -4.02 -19.34 4.00
C ARG A 191 -4.39 -20.33 5.10
N ILE A 192 -3.50 -20.46 6.09
CA ILE A 192 -3.66 -21.36 7.23
C ILE A 192 -4.91 -20.99 8.03
N MET A 193 -5.09 -19.69 8.31
CA MET A 193 -6.29 -19.19 8.98
C MET A 193 -7.56 -19.47 8.18
N ARG A 194 -7.56 -19.17 6.86
CA ARG A 194 -8.70 -19.45 5.98
C ARG A 194 -9.09 -20.92 5.98
N GLU A 195 -8.12 -21.83 5.96
CA GLU A 195 -8.36 -23.27 6.02
C GLU A 195 -9.02 -23.70 7.32
N LYS A 196 -8.62 -23.13 8.47
CA LYS A 196 -9.29 -23.37 9.75
C LYS A 196 -10.76 -22.95 9.74
N TYR A 197 -11.09 -21.78 9.15
CA TYR A 197 -12.48 -21.35 8.99
C TYR A 197 -13.28 -22.31 8.10
N PHE A 198 -12.72 -22.67 6.93
CA PHE A 198 -13.40 -23.54 5.98
C PHE A 198 -13.63 -24.95 6.52
N ALA A 199 -12.69 -25.50 7.30
CA ALA A 199 -12.87 -26.77 8.00
C ALA A 199 -14.04 -26.78 9.00
N ARG A 200 -14.51 -25.59 9.42
CA ARG A 200 -15.67 -25.40 10.31
C ARG A 200 -16.95 -25.01 9.55
N GLY A 201 -16.91 -24.97 8.22
CA GLY A 201 -18.02 -24.46 7.41
C GLY A 201 -18.28 -22.96 7.61
N GLN A 202 -17.26 -22.20 8.03
CA GLN A 202 -17.37 -20.76 8.29
C GLN A 202 -16.65 -19.94 7.22
N SER A 203 -17.17 -18.74 6.95
CA SER A 203 -16.45 -17.75 6.14
C SER A 203 -15.27 -17.17 6.93
N CYS A 204 -14.10 -17.11 6.28
CA CYS A 204 -12.94 -16.42 6.84
C CYS A 204 -13.21 -14.91 6.86
N LYS A 205 -13.02 -14.27 8.02
CA LYS A 205 -13.15 -12.81 8.16
C LYS A 205 -11.91 -12.12 7.63
N VAL A 206 -12.10 -11.18 6.70
CA VAL A 206 -11.02 -10.44 6.04
C VAL A 206 -11.36 -8.95 6.04
N ALA A 207 -10.36 -8.11 6.27
CA ALA A 207 -10.39 -6.69 5.91
C ALA A 207 -9.17 -6.38 5.03
N VAL A 208 -9.31 -5.48 4.05
CA VAL A 208 -8.20 -5.08 3.19
C VAL A 208 -8.03 -3.57 3.28
N SER A 209 -6.83 -3.14 3.65
CA SER A 209 -6.45 -1.73 3.66
C SER A 209 -5.73 -1.38 2.36
N PHE A 210 -6.16 -0.29 1.73
CA PHE A 210 -5.53 0.28 0.55
C PHE A 210 -5.09 1.71 0.88
N GLY A 211 -3.79 1.98 0.79
CA GLY A 211 -3.25 3.31 1.06
C GLY A 211 -3.06 3.62 2.55
N GLN A 212 -2.74 2.59 3.34
CA GLN A 212 -2.15 2.72 4.66
C GLN A 212 -0.82 3.50 4.65
N ASP A 213 -0.31 3.85 5.83
CA ASP A 213 1.07 4.33 5.97
C ASP A 213 2.05 3.34 5.28
N PRO A 214 2.92 3.78 4.35
CA PRO A 214 3.86 2.89 3.67
C PRO A 214 4.85 2.13 4.56
N LEU A 215 4.98 2.51 5.84
CA LEU A 215 5.76 1.75 6.83
C LEU A 215 5.12 0.42 7.22
N LEU A 216 3.80 0.29 7.09
CA LEU A 216 3.02 -0.92 7.40
C LEU A 216 2.96 -1.87 6.20
#